data_AF-A0A7L2PIZ1-F1
#
_entry.id   AF-A0A7L2PIZ1-F1
#
_cell.length_a   1.000
_cell.length_b   1.000
_cell.length_c   1.000
_cell.angle_alpha   90.00
_cell.angle_beta   90.00
_cell.angle_gamma   90.00
#
_symmetry.space_group_name_H-M   'P 1'
#
loop_
_entity.id
_entity.type
_entity.pdbx_description
1 polymer ?
#
loop_
_entity_poly.entity_id
_entity_poly.type
_entity_poly.pdbx_seq_one_letter_code
_entity_poly.pdbx_strand_id
1 'polypeptide(L)' 'CSLTGHWINDLGSNMTIETVNADGGFAGSYHTAVTATSNEIKVSPLQGSQ' A
#
# COMPACT_ATOMS: atom_id res chain seq x y z
N CYS A 1 -6.06 -4.41 15.82
CA CYS A 1 -5.49 -4.85 14.53
C CYS A 1 -4.43 -3.85 14.11
N SER A 2 -3.20 -4.30 13.83
CA SER A 2 -2.12 -3.43 13.34
C SER A 2 -2.14 -3.41 11.81
N LEU A 3 -2.00 -2.23 11.20
CA LEU A 3 -1.87 -2.09 9.74
C LEU A 3 -0.43 -2.32 9.26
N THR A 4 0.58 -2.17 10.11
CA THR A 4 1.99 -2.36 9.74
C THR A 4 2.24 -3.79 9.25
N GLY A 5 2.87 -3.92 8.08
CA GLY A 5 3.22 -5.20 7.47
C GLY A 5 2.94 -5.27 5.97
N HIS A 6 2.98 -6.49 5.45
CA HIS A 6 2.73 -6.81 4.05
C HIS A 6 1.32 -7.36 3.86
N TRP A 7 0.65 -6.88 2.83
CA TRP A 7 -0.73 -7.23 2.51
C TRP A 7 -0.85 -7.56 1.04
N ILE A 8 -1.70 -8.54 0.74
CA ILE A 8 -2.10 -8.90 -0.61
C ILE A 8 -3.63 -8.82 -0.66
N ASN A 9 -4.17 -8.14 -1.67
CA ASN A 9 -5.62 -8.11 -1.88
C ASN A 9 -6.07 -9.24 -2.83
N ASP A 10 -7.38 -9.37 -3.01
CA ASP A 10 -7.98 -10.42 -3.85
C ASP A 10 -7.61 -10.32 -5.34
N LEU A 11 -7.11 -9.16 -5.78
CA LEU A 11 -6.61 -8.95 -7.15
C LEU A 11 -5.12 -9.29 -7.28
N GLY A 12 -4.44 -9.66 -6.20
CA GLY A 12 -3.02 -9.97 -6.17
C GLY A 12 -2.10 -8.74 -6.03
N SER A 13 -2.65 -7.55 -5.78
CA SER A 13 -1.85 -6.34 -5.53
C SER A 13 -1.17 -6.41 -4.17
N ASN A 14 0.10 -6.01 -4.12
CA ASN A 14 0.91 -6.01 -2.91
C ASN A 14 0.96 -4.60 -2.29
N MET A 15 0.81 -4.54 -0.98
CA MET A 15 0.94 -3.31 -0.20
C MET A 15 1.88 -3.56 0.98
N THR A 16 2.78 -2.61 1.23
CA THR A 16 3.59 -2.59 2.45
C THR A 16 3.27 -1.32 3.21
N ILE A 17 2.79 -1.45 4.44
CA ILE A 17 2.58 -0.34 5.37
C ILE A 17 3.70 -0.37 6.39
N GLU A 18 4.38 0.76 6.54
CA GLU A 18 5.44 0.96 7.53
C GLU A 18 4.84 1.08 8.95
N THR A 19 5.66 1.44 9.93
CA THR A 19 5.19 1.65 11.29
C THR A 19 4.13 2.75 11.33
N VAL A 20 2.99 2.48 11.97
CA VAL A 20 1.98 3.50 12.27
C VAL A 20 2.48 4.37 13.43
N ASN A 21 2.53 5.68 13.21
CA ASN A 21 2.96 6.66 14.19
C ASN A 21 1.94 6.81 15.33
N ALA A 22 2.35 7.46 16.42
CA ALA A 22 1.50 7.66 17.59
C ALA A 22 0.26 8.55 17.32
N ASP A 23 0.30 9.37 16.27
CA ASP A 23 -0.82 10.18 15.77
C ASP A 23 -1.71 9.44 14.76
N GLY A 24 -1.46 8.14 14.55
CA GLY A 24 -2.16 7.29 13.60
C GLY A 24 -1.65 7.39 12.16
N GLY A 25 -0.74 8.32 11.85
CA GLY A 25 -0.20 8.50 10.50
C GLY A 25 0.71 7.35 10.07
N PHE A 26 0.66 6.98 8.79
CA PHE A 26 1.55 5.97 8.22
C PHE A 26 1.90 6.26 6.76
N ALA A 27 3.06 5.76 6.35
CA ALA A 27 3.52 5.72 4.97
C ALA A 27 3.68 4.27 4.51
N GLY A 28 3.85 4.09 3.20
CA GLY A 28 4.09 2.78 2.63
C GLY A 28 4.23 2.78 1.12
N SER A 29 4.11 1.60 0.54
CA SER A 29 4.12 1.41 -0.91
C SER A 29 3.00 0.49 -1.37
N TYR A 30 2.51 0.74 -2.58
CA TYR A 30 1.52 -0.05 -3.27
C TYR A 30 2.05 -0.46 -4.64
N HIS A 31 2.02 -1.77 -4.93
CA HIS A 31 2.31 -2.33 -6.23
C HIS A 31 1.07 -3.04 -6.76
N THR A 32 0.34 -2.36 -7.64
CA THR A 32 -0.90 -2.90 -8.20
C THR A 32 -0.61 -4.04 -9.16
N ALA A 33 -1.44 -5.10 -9.14
CA ALA A 33 -1.36 -6.18 -10.12
C ALA A 33 -2.14 -5.85 -11.43
N VAL A 34 -3.03 -4.86 -11.39
CA VAL A 34 -3.91 -4.49 -12.50
C VAL A 34 -3.93 -2.97 -12.71
N THR A 35 -4.14 -2.53 -13.96
CA THR A 35 -4.23 -1.11 -14.33
C THR A 35 -5.35 -0.90 -15.36
N ALA A 36 -6.09 0.21 -15.24
CA ALA A 36 -7.10 0.61 -16.22
C ALA A 36 -6.53 1.43 -17.39
N THR A 37 -5.21 1.64 -17.42
CA THR A 37 -4.49 2.41 -18.44
C THR A 37 -3.46 1.52 -19.13
N SER A 38 -3.00 1.92 -20.31
CA SER A 38 -1.91 1.22 -21.03
C SER A 38 -0.50 1.57 -20.51
N ASN A 39 -0.41 2.29 -19.39
CA ASN A 39 0.87 2.66 -18.80
C ASN A 39 1.49 1.48 -18.05
N GLU A 40 2.81 1.41 -18.08
CA GLU A 40 3.56 0.42 -17.29
C GLU A 40 3.28 0.60 -15.79
N ILE A 41 2.98 -0.52 -15.12
CA ILE A 41 2.77 -0.55 -13.67
C ILE A 41 4.11 -0.29 -12.97
N LYS A 42 4.09 0.65 -12.01
CA LYS A 42 5.24 0.97 -11.16
C LYS A 42 4.81 0.96 -9.69
N VAL A 43 5.77 0.78 -8.79
CA VAL A 43 5.53 0.94 -7.35
C VAL A 43 5.19 2.40 -7.08
N SER A 44 4.10 2.62 -6.34
CA SER A 44 3.63 3.95 -5.97
C SER A 44 3.69 4.13 -4.44
N PRO A 45 4.11 5.29 -3.92
CA PRO A 45 4.03 5.57 -2.50
C PRO A 45 2.57 5.72 -2.06
N LEU A 46 2.28 5.34 -0.81
CA LEU A 46 0.99 5.60 -0.16
C LEU A 46 1.21 6.29 1.19
N GLN A 47 0.23 7.09 1.61
CA GLN A 47 0.18 7.71 2.92
C GLN A 47 -1.28 7.68 3.43
N GLY A 48 -1.46 7.52 4.73
CA GLY A 48 -2.78 7.47 5.37
C GLY A 48 -2.72 7.68 6.88
N SER A 49 -3.87 7.55 7.54
CA SER A 49 -3.99 7.60 9.00
C SER A 49 -5.02 6.59 9.51
N GLN A 50 -4.81 6.05 10.71
CA GLN A 50 -5.71 5.10 11.39
C GLN A 50 -6.45 5.73 12.57
#